data_AF-A0A9D2GTY4-F1
#
_entry.id   AF-A0A9D2GTY4-F1
#
_cell.length_a   1.000
_cell.length_b   1.000
_cell.length_c   1.000
_cell.angle_alpha   90.00
_cell.angle_beta   90.00
_cell.angle_gamma   90.00
#
_symmetry.space_group_name_H-M   'P 1'
#
loop_
_entity.id
_entity.type
_entity.pdbx_description
1 polymer ?
#
loop_
_entity_poly.entity_id
_entity_poly.type
_entity_poly.pdbx_seq_one_letter_code
_entity_poly.pdbx_strand_id
1 'polypeptide(L)'
;MNDFETRNKSGIGLLQNDIDKIDKAANINEFLKALFEVEKKYSLKSFMNIDVMVDYNDSNKYVYYSSVYTLLSKEQFNDENQIYKNHLKTLLTKLFTINGKTEQESAVIVDNVLNMMHDIASVSLSADEATNPDKTYNVSNFTNYAAALNNVITVEELSSLYGVTGDTTLIVTEIDAFNKTVKYVKEENLELLKNYVKSAVYYVTA
;
A
#
# COMPACT_ATOMS: atom_id res chain seq x y z
N MET A 1 -6.18 22.75 20.26
CA MET A 1 -6.91 22.25 19.08
C MET A 1 -7.80 21.11 19.55
N ASN A 2 -9.13 21.26 19.50
CA ASN A 2 -10.10 20.15 19.63
C ASN A 2 -11.48 20.67 19.22
N ASP A 3 -11.68 20.83 17.91
CA ASP A 3 -13.02 20.99 17.35
C ASP A 3 -13.48 19.64 16.81
N PHE A 4 -14.10 18.85 17.69
CA PHE A 4 -14.62 17.53 17.35
C PHE A 4 -15.83 17.60 16.42
N GLU A 5 -16.61 18.69 16.46
CA GLU A 5 -17.77 18.84 15.59
C GLU A 5 -17.35 19.05 14.13
N THR A 6 -16.39 19.93 13.88
CA THR A 6 -15.86 20.16 12.54
C THR A 6 -15.16 18.92 11.99
N ARG A 7 -14.42 18.18 12.83
CA ARG A 7 -13.78 16.91 12.44
C ARG A 7 -14.82 15.84 12.08
N ASN A 8 -15.83 15.64 12.92
CA ASN A 8 -16.87 14.64 12.69
C ASN A 8 -17.71 14.95 11.44
N LYS A 9 -17.97 16.25 11.16
CA LYS A 9 -18.65 16.68 9.93
C LYS A 9 -17.80 16.47 8.67
N SER A 10 -16.48 16.54 8.78
CA SER A 10 -15.58 16.48 7.63
C SER A 10 -15.24 15.06 7.18
N GLY A 11 -15.51 14.02 8.00
CA GLY A 11 -15.15 12.64 7.67
C GLY A 11 -13.64 12.48 7.48
N ILE A 12 -13.19 11.83 6.39
CA ILE A 12 -11.77 11.77 6.00
C ILE A 12 -11.22 13.11 5.47
N GLY A 13 -12.04 14.17 5.46
CA GLY A 13 -11.62 15.56 5.29
C GLY A 13 -10.84 15.83 4.00
N LEU A 14 -9.63 16.38 4.13
CA LEU A 14 -8.76 16.74 3.00
C LEU A 14 -8.32 15.55 2.14
N LEU A 15 -8.45 14.31 2.64
CA LEU A 15 -8.12 13.11 1.89
C LEU A 15 -9.24 12.67 0.94
N GLN A 16 -10.49 13.13 1.15
CA GLN A 16 -11.64 12.63 0.40
C GLN A 16 -11.45 12.76 -1.12
N ASN A 17 -11.03 13.93 -1.60
CA ASN A 17 -10.83 14.15 -3.04
C ASN A 17 -9.77 13.24 -3.65
N ASP A 18 -8.75 12.90 -2.88
CA ASP A 18 -7.62 12.09 -3.33
C ASP A 18 -7.98 10.59 -3.26
N ILE A 19 -8.73 10.16 -2.25
CA ILE A 19 -9.31 8.80 -2.18
C ILE A 19 -10.37 8.60 -3.26
N ASP A 20 -11.16 9.62 -3.58
CA ASP A 20 -12.13 9.60 -4.68
C ASP A 20 -11.45 9.33 -6.03
N LYS A 21 -10.24 9.85 -6.27
CA LYS A 21 -9.49 9.55 -7.51
C LYS A 21 -9.12 8.07 -7.59
N ILE A 22 -8.69 7.49 -6.48
CA ILE A 22 -8.37 6.06 -6.40
C ILE A 22 -9.62 5.22 -6.67
N ASP A 23 -10.74 5.58 -6.03
CA ASP A 23 -12.02 4.86 -6.18
C ASP A 23 -12.58 4.96 -7.61
N LYS A 24 -12.45 6.14 -8.24
CA LYS A 24 -12.95 6.42 -9.59
C LYS A 24 -12.00 6.00 -10.72
N ALA A 25 -10.79 5.52 -10.41
CA ALA A 25 -9.85 5.04 -11.42
C ALA A 25 -10.52 3.97 -12.31
N ALA A 26 -10.47 4.16 -13.63
CA ALA A 26 -11.16 3.31 -14.59
C ALA A 26 -10.34 2.08 -15.01
N ASN A 27 -9.04 2.09 -14.73
CA ASN A 27 -8.07 1.05 -15.09
C ASN A 27 -6.89 1.05 -14.10
N ILE A 28 -6.01 0.04 -14.20
CA ILE A 28 -4.89 -0.12 -13.27
C ILE A 28 -3.85 1.01 -13.41
N ASN A 29 -3.63 1.58 -14.60
CA ASN A 29 -2.72 2.71 -14.77
C ASN A 29 -3.20 3.92 -13.96
N GLU A 30 -4.47 4.31 -14.12
CA GLU A 30 -5.09 5.40 -13.36
C GLU A 30 -5.06 5.12 -11.85
N PHE A 31 -5.31 3.87 -11.45
CA PHE A 31 -5.24 3.46 -10.05
C PHE A 31 -3.83 3.63 -9.47
N LEU A 32 -2.79 3.13 -10.15
CA LEU A 32 -1.41 3.24 -9.67
C LEU A 32 -0.93 4.70 -9.63
N LYS A 33 -1.30 5.51 -10.63
CA LYS A 33 -1.00 6.95 -10.62
C LYS A 33 -1.63 7.64 -9.42
N ALA A 34 -2.94 7.46 -9.22
CA ALA A 34 -3.64 8.06 -8.10
C ALA A 34 -3.06 7.56 -6.76
N LEU A 35 -2.81 6.26 -6.63
CA LEU A 35 -2.16 5.67 -5.46
C LEU A 35 -0.83 6.35 -5.13
N PHE A 36 0.11 6.38 -6.08
CA PHE A 36 1.44 6.95 -5.84
C PHE A 36 1.41 8.45 -5.59
N GLU A 37 0.50 9.20 -6.24
CA GLU A 37 0.28 10.62 -5.92
C GLU A 37 -0.16 10.82 -4.46
N VAL A 38 -1.13 10.03 -3.99
CA VAL A 38 -1.63 10.11 -2.61
C VAL A 38 -0.57 9.69 -1.60
N GLU A 39 0.09 8.56 -1.81
CA GLU A 39 1.14 8.07 -0.91
C GLU A 39 2.30 9.05 -0.83
N LYS A 40 2.76 9.61 -1.96
CA LYS A 40 3.81 10.64 -1.96
C LYS A 40 3.37 11.90 -1.23
N LYS A 41 2.15 12.38 -1.48
CA LYS A 41 1.65 13.65 -0.94
C LYS A 41 1.48 13.61 0.58
N TYR A 42 1.07 12.48 1.13
CA TYR A 42 0.71 12.34 2.55
C TYR A 42 1.65 11.43 3.34
N SER A 43 2.69 10.87 2.71
CA SER A 43 3.54 9.82 3.28
C SER A 43 2.70 8.65 3.85
N LEU A 44 1.62 8.32 3.13
CA LEU A 44 0.73 7.21 3.49
C LEU A 44 1.31 5.91 2.95
N LYS A 45 1.18 4.83 3.74
CA LYS A 45 1.50 3.48 3.31
C LYS A 45 0.20 2.71 3.19
N SER A 46 -0.14 2.29 1.98
CA SER A 46 -1.45 1.71 1.71
C SER A 46 -1.42 0.52 0.77
N PHE A 47 -0.39 0.35 -0.06
CA PHE A 47 -0.22 -0.84 -0.89
C PHE A 47 1.24 -1.12 -1.24
N MET A 48 1.81 -0.36 -2.19
CA MET A 48 3.23 -0.34 -2.52
C MET A 48 3.69 1.10 -2.43
N ASN A 49 4.58 1.42 -1.49
CA ASN A 49 5.05 2.78 -1.29
C ASN A 49 6.46 2.96 -1.86
N ILE A 50 6.80 4.20 -2.20
CA ILE A 50 8.16 4.63 -2.56
C ILE A 50 8.48 5.87 -1.71
N ASP A 51 9.45 5.73 -0.81
CA ASP A 51 9.89 6.77 0.11
C ASP A 51 11.37 7.12 -0.13
N VAL A 52 11.77 8.35 0.21
CA VAL A 52 13.18 8.76 0.20
C VAL A 52 13.74 8.62 1.60
N MET A 53 14.82 7.86 1.74
CA MET A 53 15.50 7.64 3.02
C MET A 53 17.01 7.77 2.87
N VAL A 54 17.71 7.94 3.99
CA VAL A 54 19.18 7.86 4.01
C VAL A 54 19.59 6.49 3.50
N ASP A 55 20.58 6.43 2.61
CA ASP A 55 21.09 5.16 2.10
C ASP A 55 21.80 4.39 3.22
N TYR A 56 21.31 3.19 3.51
CA TYR A 56 21.86 2.32 4.55
C TYR A 56 23.31 1.89 4.27
N ASN A 57 23.76 1.91 3.01
CA ASN A 57 25.15 1.62 2.64
C ASN A 57 26.04 2.88 2.59
N ASP A 58 25.47 4.07 2.53
CA ASP A 58 26.21 5.33 2.49
C ASP A 58 25.37 6.47 3.10
N SER A 59 25.60 6.74 4.38
CA SER A 59 24.79 7.70 5.14
C SER A 59 24.93 9.16 4.70
N ASN A 60 25.79 9.46 3.71
CA ASN A 60 25.96 10.80 3.15
C ASN A 60 24.98 11.12 2.01
N LYS A 61 24.17 10.16 1.56
CA LYS A 61 23.21 10.35 0.48
C LYS A 61 21.85 9.78 0.80
N TYR A 62 20.87 10.22 0.01
CA TYR A 62 19.50 9.72 0.06
C TYR A 62 19.23 8.88 -1.18
N VAL A 63 18.48 7.79 -1.01
CA VAL A 63 18.00 6.93 -2.10
C VAL A 63 16.52 6.63 -1.90
N TYR A 64 15.86 6.17 -2.97
CA TYR A 64 14.49 5.73 -2.90
C TYR A 64 14.40 4.30 -2.37
N TYR A 65 13.40 4.02 -1.55
CA TYR A 65 13.06 2.71 -1.03
C TYR A 65 11.63 2.38 -1.39
N SER A 66 11.40 1.21 -1.98
CA SER A 66 10.07 0.65 -2.16
C SER A 66 9.79 -0.45 -1.16
N SER A 67 8.63 -0.39 -0.53
CA SER A 67 8.12 -1.43 0.38
C SER A 67 6.67 -1.78 0.08
N VAL A 68 6.22 -2.89 0.64
CA VAL A 68 4.83 -3.38 0.55
C VAL A 68 4.18 -3.27 1.93
N TYR A 69 2.87 -2.99 1.98
CA TYR A 69 2.16 -2.76 3.23
C TYR A 69 0.93 -3.66 3.38
N THR A 70 0.90 -4.55 4.38
CA THR A 70 -0.16 -5.58 4.58
C THR A 70 -1.02 -5.43 5.85
N LEU A 71 -0.99 -4.27 6.52
CA LEU A 71 -1.64 -3.95 7.81
C LEU A 71 -1.22 -4.83 9.01
N LEU A 72 -1.11 -6.15 8.83
CA LEU A 72 -0.58 -7.11 9.78
C LEU A 72 0.69 -7.74 9.21
N SER A 73 1.61 -8.10 10.11
CA SER A 73 2.78 -8.90 9.75
C SER A 73 2.41 -10.35 9.44
N LYS A 74 3.36 -11.08 8.85
CA LYS A 74 3.25 -12.53 8.62
C LYS A 74 2.91 -13.29 9.89
N GLU A 75 3.55 -12.96 11.00
CA GLU A 75 3.32 -13.60 12.30
C GLU A 75 1.92 -13.28 12.83
N GLN A 76 1.48 -12.02 12.72
CA GLN A 76 0.15 -11.61 13.17
C GLN A 76 -0.98 -12.27 12.36
N PHE A 77 -0.78 -12.47 11.06
CA PHE A 77 -1.73 -13.25 10.24
C PHE A 77 -1.78 -14.74 10.62
N ASN A 78 -0.65 -15.30 11.06
CA ASN A 78 -0.52 -16.71 11.43
C ASN A 78 -0.64 -16.96 12.95
N ASP A 79 -1.07 -15.96 13.72
CA ASP A 79 -1.38 -16.10 15.15
C ASP A 79 -2.38 -17.24 15.38
N GLU A 80 -2.08 -18.17 16.28
CA GLU A 80 -2.88 -19.39 16.50
C GLU A 80 -4.33 -19.06 16.87
N ASN A 81 -4.53 -18.02 17.67
CA ASN A 81 -5.85 -17.59 18.14
C ASN A 81 -6.55 -16.64 17.16
N GLN A 82 -5.89 -16.28 16.04
CA GLN A 82 -6.38 -15.37 15.01
C GLN A 82 -6.84 -14.02 15.58
N ILE A 83 -6.29 -13.58 16.72
CA ILE A 83 -6.78 -12.41 17.46
C ILE A 83 -6.64 -11.16 16.59
N TYR A 84 -5.45 -10.95 16.01
CA TYR A 84 -5.16 -9.78 15.18
C TYR A 84 -6.04 -9.74 13.93
N LYS A 85 -6.15 -10.87 13.22
CA LYS A 85 -6.98 -10.97 12.01
C LYS A 85 -8.46 -10.69 12.31
N ASN A 86 -9.00 -11.28 13.38
CA ASN A 86 -10.41 -11.10 13.75
C ASN A 86 -10.72 -9.67 14.20
N HIS A 87 -9.80 -9.05 14.95
CA HIS A 87 -9.95 -7.66 15.37
C HIS A 87 -9.90 -6.71 14.19
N LEU A 88 -8.95 -6.90 13.27
CA LEU A 88 -8.84 -6.11 12.05
C LEU A 88 -10.06 -6.29 11.16
N LYS A 89 -10.55 -7.53 10.99
CA LYS A 89 -11.78 -7.82 10.24
C LYS A 89 -12.98 -7.04 10.81
N THR A 90 -13.16 -7.09 12.12
CA THR A 90 -14.26 -6.40 12.80
C THR A 90 -14.17 -4.88 12.61
N LEU A 91 -12.97 -4.32 12.81
CA LEU A 91 -12.71 -2.90 12.65
C LEU A 91 -12.99 -2.44 11.21
N LEU A 92 -12.39 -3.10 10.21
CA LEU A 92 -12.55 -2.73 8.82
C LEU A 92 -14.00 -2.88 8.36
N THR A 93 -14.70 -3.93 8.79
CA THR A 93 -16.12 -4.12 8.44
C THR A 93 -16.95 -2.93 8.92
N LYS A 94 -16.70 -2.48 10.16
CA LYS A 94 -17.36 -1.29 10.72
C LYS A 94 -17.00 -0.02 9.95
N LEU A 95 -15.72 0.16 9.58
CA LEU A 95 -15.27 1.33 8.83
C LEU A 95 -15.89 1.40 7.43
N PHE A 96 -15.99 0.28 6.71
CA PHE A 96 -16.70 0.26 5.42
C PHE A 96 -18.20 0.56 5.57
N THR A 97 -18.82 0.07 6.64
CA THR A 97 -20.24 0.36 6.91
C THR A 97 -20.46 1.84 7.24
N ILE A 98 -19.57 2.46 8.03
CA ILE A 98 -19.59 3.92 8.28
C ILE A 98 -19.43 4.70 6.97
N ASN A 99 -18.65 4.19 6.02
CA ASN A 99 -18.44 4.78 4.70
C ASN A 99 -19.49 4.34 3.65
N GLY A 100 -20.68 3.92 4.11
CA GLY A 100 -21.87 3.77 3.25
C GLY A 100 -22.07 2.41 2.59
N LYS A 101 -21.25 1.40 2.91
CA LYS A 101 -21.53 0.01 2.52
C LYS A 101 -22.52 -0.65 3.47
N THR A 102 -23.26 -1.63 2.98
CA THR A 102 -24.04 -2.50 3.88
C THR A 102 -23.13 -3.42 4.66
N GLU A 103 -23.57 -3.93 5.80
CA GLU A 103 -22.78 -4.86 6.63
C GLU A 103 -22.35 -6.12 5.85
N GLN A 104 -23.24 -6.65 5.01
CA GLN A 104 -22.94 -7.80 4.17
C GLN A 104 -21.87 -7.50 3.10
N GLU A 105 -21.99 -6.36 2.42
CA GLU A 105 -20.97 -5.93 1.44
C GLU A 105 -19.63 -5.67 2.12
N SER A 106 -19.63 -4.97 3.26
CA SER A 106 -18.44 -4.70 4.07
C SER A 106 -17.73 -6.00 4.45
N ALA A 107 -18.46 -7.02 4.92
CA ALA A 107 -17.88 -8.29 5.30
C ALA A 107 -17.19 -9.00 4.12
N VAL A 108 -17.83 -9.04 2.95
CA VAL A 108 -17.26 -9.65 1.74
C VAL A 108 -16.02 -8.89 1.26
N ILE A 109 -16.09 -7.55 1.23
CA ILE A 109 -14.95 -6.71 0.86
C ILE A 109 -13.76 -7.00 1.77
N VAL A 110 -13.98 -6.98 3.08
CA VAL A 110 -12.93 -7.15 4.07
C VAL A 110 -12.33 -8.55 4.02
N ASP A 111 -13.14 -9.59 3.82
CA ASP A 111 -12.63 -10.96 3.67
C ASP A 111 -11.71 -11.09 2.45
N ASN A 112 -12.10 -10.53 1.31
CA ASN A 112 -11.26 -10.56 0.11
C ASN A 112 -9.95 -9.79 0.29
N VAL A 113 -10.00 -8.61 0.92
CA VAL A 113 -8.82 -7.80 1.21
C VAL A 113 -7.88 -8.51 2.18
N LEU A 114 -8.40 -9.06 3.28
CA LEU A 114 -7.58 -9.77 4.27
C LEU A 114 -6.95 -11.04 3.69
N ASN A 115 -7.64 -11.74 2.79
CA ASN A 115 -7.07 -12.88 2.09
C ASN A 115 -5.90 -12.45 1.19
N MET A 116 -6.04 -11.34 0.46
CA MET A 116 -4.96 -10.80 -0.36
C MET A 116 -3.77 -10.32 0.49
N MET A 117 -4.02 -9.58 1.58
CA MET A 117 -2.98 -9.16 2.52
C MET A 117 -2.24 -10.35 3.13
N HIS A 118 -2.95 -11.42 3.48
CA HIS A 118 -2.35 -12.63 4.01
C HIS A 118 -1.50 -13.36 2.96
N ASP A 119 -1.96 -13.47 1.71
CA ASP A 119 -1.17 -14.08 0.62
C ASP A 119 0.13 -13.32 0.36
N ILE A 120 0.10 -11.99 0.40
CA ILE A 120 1.29 -11.14 0.31
C ILE A 120 2.19 -11.34 1.54
N ALA A 121 1.65 -11.20 2.75
CA ALA A 121 2.41 -11.32 3.98
C ALA A 121 3.01 -12.72 4.20
N SER A 122 2.43 -13.77 3.60
CA SER A 122 2.93 -15.15 3.72
C SER A 122 4.38 -15.30 3.21
N VAL A 123 4.76 -14.47 2.24
CA VAL A 123 6.11 -14.44 1.65
C VAL A 123 6.94 -13.23 2.10
N SER A 124 6.39 -12.39 2.98
CA SER A 124 7.17 -11.34 3.63
C SER A 124 8.24 -11.90 4.54
N LEU A 125 9.27 -11.08 4.76
CA LEU A 125 10.32 -11.35 5.72
C LEU A 125 9.72 -11.49 7.13
N SER A 126 10.28 -12.38 7.94
CA SER A 126 10.01 -12.35 9.37
C SER A 126 10.62 -11.12 10.04
N ALA A 127 10.21 -10.83 11.27
CA ALA A 127 10.79 -9.73 12.04
C ALA A 127 12.32 -9.80 12.16
N ASP A 128 12.89 -11.00 12.37
CA ASP A 128 14.33 -11.20 12.43
C ASP A 128 15.00 -11.00 11.07
N GLU A 129 14.38 -11.52 10.00
CA GLU A 129 14.89 -11.39 8.64
C GLU A 129 14.91 -9.94 8.15
N ALA A 130 13.92 -9.14 8.56
CA ALA A 130 13.81 -7.72 8.24
C ALA A 130 14.95 -6.88 8.86
N THR A 131 15.68 -7.40 9.84
CA THR A 131 16.88 -6.75 10.39
C THR A 131 18.15 -7.02 9.57
N ASN A 132 18.11 -7.98 8.64
CA ASN A 132 19.26 -8.35 7.84
C ASN A 132 19.37 -7.46 6.58
N PRO A 133 20.42 -6.63 6.44
CA PRO A 133 20.62 -5.78 5.26
C PRO A 133 20.79 -6.59 3.96
N ASP A 134 21.34 -7.81 4.02
CA ASP A 134 21.48 -8.66 2.83
C ASP A 134 20.12 -9.11 2.27
N LYS A 135 19.06 -9.09 3.10
CA LYS A 135 17.69 -9.42 2.69
C LYS A 135 16.88 -8.20 2.28
N THR A 136 17.20 -7.03 2.85
CA THR A 136 16.41 -5.81 2.67
C THR A 136 17.02 -4.79 1.71
N TYR A 137 18.30 -4.89 1.38
CA TYR A 137 18.99 -3.97 0.48
C TYR A 137 19.06 -4.50 -0.96
N ASN A 138 17.91 -4.68 -1.60
CA ASN A 138 17.84 -5.18 -2.98
C ASN A 138 17.92 -4.00 -3.98
N VAL A 139 19.12 -3.74 -4.50
CA VAL A 139 19.38 -2.64 -5.43
C VAL A 139 18.67 -2.85 -6.77
N SER A 140 17.93 -1.83 -7.20
CA SER A 140 17.22 -1.74 -8.46
C SER A 140 17.18 -0.29 -8.96
N ASN A 141 16.29 0.02 -9.90
CA ASN A 141 16.03 1.35 -10.41
C ASN A 141 14.58 1.49 -10.89
N PHE A 142 14.15 2.71 -11.24
CA PHE A 142 12.79 3.00 -11.66
C PHE A 142 12.39 2.32 -12.98
N THR A 143 13.34 2.08 -13.90
CA THR A 143 13.07 1.33 -15.15
C THR A 143 12.68 -0.12 -14.83
N ASN A 144 13.45 -0.79 -13.98
CA ASN A 144 13.19 -2.16 -13.56
C ASN A 144 11.91 -2.25 -12.73
N TYR A 145 11.61 -1.24 -11.91
CA TYR A 145 10.37 -1.17 -11.14
C TYR A 145 9.13 -1.08 -12.05
N ALA A 146 9.15 -0.18 -13.04
CA ALA A 146 8.09 -0.09 -14.05
C ALA A 146 7.94 -1.40 -14.83
N ALA A 147 9.05 -2.02 -15.24
CA ALA A 147 9.05 -3.28 -15.95
C ALA A 147 8.43 -4.43 -15.12
N ALA A 148 8.69 -4.49 -13.81
CA ALA A 148 8.07 -5.48 -12.91
C ALA A 148 6.54 -5.31 -12.83
N LEU A 149 6.04 -4.08 -12.97
CA LEU A 149 4.62 -3.75 -13.07
C LEU A 149 4.08 -3.90 -14.51
N ASN A 150 4.78 -4.65 -15.37
CA ASN A 150 4.47 -4.82 -16.79
C ASN A 150 4.31 -3.51 -17.57
N ASN A 151 4.95 -2.43 -17.10
CA ASN A 151 4.81 -1.07 -17.61
C ASN A 151 3.36 -0.57 -17.62
N VAL A 152 2.49 -1.12 -16.76
CA VAL A 152 1.14 -0.57 -16.56
C VAL A 152 1.23 0.88 -16.09
N ILE A 153 2.21 1.19 -15.24
CA ILE A 153 2.72 2.55 -15.07
C ILE A 153 4.11 2.61 -15.72
N THR A 154 4.32 3.61 -16.55
CA THR A 154 5.56 3.78 -17.33
C THR A 154 6.67 4.40 -16.48
N VAL A 155 7.92 4.22 -16.92
CA VAL A 155 9.06 4.90 -16.28
C VAL A 155 8.95 6.41 -16.42
N GLU A 156 8.40 6.94 -17.52
CA GLU A 156 8.17 8.37 -17.74
C GLU A 156 7.15 8.94 -16.74
N GLU A 157 6.08 8.20 -16.45
CA GLU A 157 5.08 8.59 -15.46
C GLU A 157 5.67 8.59 -14.05
N LEU A 158 6.45 7.56 -13.68
CA LEU A 158 7.18 7.54 -12.41
C LEU A 158 8.22 8.68 -12.32
N SER A 159 8.94 8.94 -13.40
CA SER A 159 9.88 10.06 -13.51
C SER A 159 9.20 11.39 -13.28
N SER A 160 8.02 11.60 -13.88
CA SER A 160 7.23 12.81 -13.67
C SER A 160 6.70 12.90 -12.23
N LEU A 161 6.28 11.79 -11.64
CA LEU A 161 5.74 11.74 -10.28
C LEU A 161 6.81 12.01 -9.23
N TYR A 162 8.00 11.43 -9.36
CA TYR A 162 9.06 11.48 -8.33
C TYR A 162 10.18 12.48 -8.63
N GLY A 163 10.26 13.03 -9.84
CA GLY A 163 11.36 13.91 -10.25
C GLY A 163 12.68 13.15 -10.41
N VAL A 164 12.60 11.94 -10.98
CA VAL A 164 13.71 10.99 -11.10
C VAL A 164 13.95 10.60 -12.54
N THR A 165 15.10 9.99 -12.83
CA THR A 165 15.38 9.32 -14.10
C THR A 165 15.20 7.80 -13.96
N GLY A 166 15.04 7.10 -15.07
CA GLY A 166 14.84 5.65 -15.05
C GLY A 166 15.99 4.84 -14.43
N ASP A 167 17.21 5.38 -14.41
CA ASP A 167 18.42 4.80 -13.80
C ASP A 167 18.62 5.23 -12.33
N THR A 168 17.77 6.11 -11.80
CA THR A 168 17.83 6.51 -10.39
C THR A 168 17.70 5.28 -9.49
N THR A 169 18.62 5.15 -8.53
CA THR A 169 18.67 4.03 -7.59
C THR A 169 17.39 3.92 -6.77
N LEU A 170 16.84 2.71 -6.75
CA LEU A 170 15.70 2.31 -5.94
C LEU A 170 16.04 1.02 -5.21
N ILE A 171 15.84 0.98 -3.89
CA ILE A 171 16.02 -0.22 -3.08
C ILE A 171 14.66 -0.86 -2.84
N VAL A 172 14.49 -2.13 -3.18
CA VAL A 172 13.26 -2.89 -2.85
C VAL A 172 13.48 -3.62 -1.53
N THR A 173 12.73 -3.29 -0.49
CA THR A 173 12.99 -3.81 0.87
C THR A 173 12.61 -5.27 1.05
N GLU A 174 11.62 -5.75 0.30
CA GLU A 174 11.14 -7.13 0.37
C GLU A 174 10.81 -7.63 -1.03
N ILE A 175 11.79 -8.25 -1.71
CA ILE A 175 11.66 -8.61 -3.13
C ILE A 175 10.56 -9.66 -3.36
N ASP A 176 10.39 -10.63 -2.45
CA ASP A 176 9.38 -11.68 -2.59
C ASP A 176 7.96 -11.16 -2.37
N ALA A 177 7.76 -10.32 -1.35
CA ALA A 177 6.50 -9.63 -1.12
C ALA A 177 6.15 -8.67 -2.26
N PHE A 178 7.14 -7.92 -2.79
CA PHE A 178 6.97 -7.08 -3.97
C PHE A 178 6.54 -7.90 -5.19
N ASN A 179 7.24 -8.98 -5.51
CA ASN A 179 6.92 -9.86 -6.62
C ASN A 179 5.54 -10.53 -6.46
N LYS A 180 5.13 -10.86 -5.23
CA LYS A 180 3.77 -11.35 -4.97
C LYS A 180 2.73 -10.26 -5.20
N THR A 181 2.99 -9.06 -4.72
CA THR A 181 2.11 -7.89 -4.89
C THR A 181 1.90 -7.54 -6.36
N VAL A 182 2.97 -7.56 -7.15
CA VAL A 182 2.94 -7.29 -8.61
C VAL A 182 1.98 -8.21 -9.35
N LYS A 183 1.78 -9.46 -8.89
CA LYS A 183 0.83 -10.41 -9.52
C LYS A 183 -0.63 -9.98 -9.37
N TYR A 184 -0.93 -9.12 -8.41
CA TYR A 184 -2.26 -8.57 -8.23
C TYR A 184 -2.53 -7.34 -9.10
N VAL A 185 -1.49 -6.71 -9.66
CA VAL A 185 -1.58 -5.48 -10.46
C VAL A 185 -2.06 -5.81 -11.88
N LYS A 186 -3.37 -6.05 -12.02
CA LYS A 186 -4.06 -6.44 -13.26
C LYS A 186 -5.52 -6.01 -13.23
N GLU A 187 -6.09 -5.74 -14.40
CA GLU A 187 -7.43 -5.14 -14.53
C GLU A 187 -8.53 -5.93 -13.81
N GLU A 188 -8.47 -7.26 -13.86
CA GLU A 188 -9.42 -8.15 -13.17
C GLU A 188 -9.43 -7.99 -11.64
N ASN A 189 -8.38 -7.40 -11.06
CA ASN A 189 -8.25 -7.15 -9.63
C ASN A 189 -8.49 -5.68 -9.24
N LEU A 190 -8.83 -4.79 -10.18
CA LEU A 190 -8.91 -3.35 -9.93
C LEU A 190 -9.78 -3.00 -8.71
N GLU A 191 -10.98 -3.58 -8.62
CA GLU A 191 -11.88 -3.33 -7.49
C GLU A 191 -11.34 -3.88 -6.16
N LEU A 192 -10.64 -5.03 -6.19
CA LEU A 192 -9.98 -5.57 -5.00
C LEU A 192 -8.86 -4.64 -4.53
N LEU A 193 -8.05 -4.11 -5.45
CA LEU A 193 -6.95 -3.18 -5.16
C LEU A 193 -7.46 -1.85 -4.60
N LYS A 194 -8.53 -1.29 -5.16
CA LYS A 194 -9.20 -0.10 -4.60
C LYS A 194 -9.66 -0.34 -3.17
N ASN A 195 -10.27 -1.49 -2.91
CA ASN A 195 -10.72 -1.86 -1.57
C ASN A 195 -9.56 -2.11 -0.61
N TYR A 196 -8.44 -2.65 -1.09
CA TYR A 196 -7.21 -2.80 -0.31
C TYR A 196 -6.72 -1.45 0.19
N VAL A 197 -6.53 -0.50 -0.73
CA VAL A 197 -6.03 0.84 -0.40
C VAL A 197 -6.99 1.57 0.53
N LYS A 198 -8.31 1.51 0.26
CA LYS A 198 -9.33 2.07 1.17
C LYS A 198 -9.26 1.44 2.56
N SER A 199 -9.02 0.13 2.66
CA SER A 199 -8.87 -0.54 3.96
C SER A 199 -7.68 0.00 4.74
N ALA A 200 -6.53 0.17 4.08
CA ALA A 200 -5.34 0.73 4.70
C ALA A 200 -5.54 2.19 5.11
N VAL A 201 -6.14 3.02 4.24
CA VAL A 201 -6.43 4.43 4.52
C VAL A 201 -7.41 4.55 5.68
N TYR A 202 -8.53 3.83 5.66
CA TYR A 202 -9.51 3.87 6.73
C TYR A 202 -8.89 3.45 8.07
N TYR A 203 -8.00 2.45 8.07
CA TYR A 203 -7.30 2.02 9.27
C TYR A 203 -6.41 3.12 9.86
N VAL A 204 -5.63 3.84 9.05
CA VAL A 204 -4.70 4.87 9.55
C VAL A 204 -5.38 6.20 9.89
N THR A 205 -6.60 6.42 9.41
CA THR A 205 -7.39 7.65 9.67
C THR A 205 -8.48 7.48 10.74
N ALA A 206 -8.73 6.25 11.21
CA ALA A 206 -9.70 5.95 12.26
C ALA A 206 -9.21 6.36 13.65
#